data_AF-A0A7V4M5E8-F1
#
_entry.id   AF-A0A7V4M5E8-F1
#
_cell.length_a   1.000
_cell.length_b   1.000
_cell.length_c   1.000
_cell.angle_alpha   90.00
_cell.angle_beta   90.00
_cell.angle_gamma   90.00
#
_symmetry.space_group_name_H-M   'P 1'
#
loop_
_entity.id
_entity.type
_entity.pdbx_description
1 polymer ?
#
loop_
_entity_poly.entity_id
_entity_poly.type
_entity_poly.pdbx_seq_one_letter_code
_entity_poly.pdbx_strand_id
1 'polypeptide(L)'
;MANAKRTHARGEKIGDDLRITKTTRRASGGGTWVCGTIAGHRFDALVFPEHAECPEYELGDSRISKLWVERMADKTTVVNFDRGWDHLPANPTAAKIVDFLTAGLADLIYHA
;
A
#
# COMPACT_ATOMS: atom_id res chain seq x y z
N MET A 1 -28.23 -0.34 8.86
CA MET A 1 -27.16 -1.36 8.98
C MET A 1 -25.94 -0.66 9.55
N ALA A 2 -25.55 -0.96 10.78
CA ALA A 2 -24.47 -0.26 11.47
C ALA A 2 -23.12 -0.65 10.87
N ASN A 3 -22.38 0.32 10.32
CA ASN A 3 -21.02 0.11 9.85
C ASN A 3 -20.10 0.11 11.07
N ALA A 4 -19.83 -1.06 11.65
CA ALA A 4 -18.95 -1.19 12.78
C ALA A 4 -17.54 -0.71 12.38
N LYS A 5 -17.06 0.36 13.03
CA LYS A 5 -15.65 0.76 12.97
C LYS A 5 -14.83 -0.40 13.51
N ARG A 6 -14.23 -1.21 12.64
CA ARG A 6 -13.16 -2.14 13.04
C ARG A 6 -11.97 -1.29 13.44
N THR A 7 -11.81 -1.09 14.74
CA THR A 7 -10.55 -0.68 15.35
C THR A 7 -9.66 -1.91 15.44
N HIS A 8 -8.43 -1.83 14.97
CA HIS A 8 -7.44 -2.89 15.21
C HIS A 8 -7.32 -3.15 16.70
N ALA A 9 -7.58 -4.39 17.09
CA ALA A 9 -7.40 -4.81 18.47
C ALA A 9 -5.91 -4.78 18.81
N ARG A 10 -5.59 -4.43 20.05
CA ARG A 10 -4.21 -4.46 20.57
C ARG A 10 -3.74 -5.93 20.59
N GLY A 11 -3.17 -6.40 19.48
CA GLY A 11 -2.71 -7.79 19.31
C GLY A 11 -2.75 -8.34 17.87
N GLU A 12 -3.48 -7.72 16.94
CA GLU A 12 -3.49 -8.15 15.53
C GLU A 12 -2.14 -7.84 14.86
N LYS A 13 -1.60 -8.81 14.10
CA LYS A 13 -0.36 -8.60 13.34
C LYS A 13 -0.68 -7.81 12.08
N ILE A 14 0.25 -6.96 11.66
CA ILE A 14 0.10 -6.23 10.39
C ILE A 14 -0.02 -7.25 9.26
N GLY A 15 -1.06 -7.13 8.45
CA GLY A 15 -1.32 -8.00 7.30
C GLY A 15 -2.39 -9.07 7.52
N ASP A 16 -2.75 -9.40 8.77
CA ASP A 16 -3.79 -10.42 9.05
C ASP A 16 -5.15 -10.09 8.43
N ASP A 17 -5.43 -8.80 8.26
CA ASP A 17 -6.66 -8.27 7.66
C ASP A 17 -6.47 -7.72 6.24
N LEU A 18 -5.32 -8.01 5.59
CA LEU A 18 -5.06 -7.55 4.22
C LEU A 18 -6.19 -8.02 3.30
N ARG A 19 -6.79 -7.07 2.60
CA ARG A 19 -7.78 -7.34 1.56
C ARG A 19 -7.50 -6.52 0.32
N ILE A 20 -7.22 -7.20 -0.79
CA ILE A 20 -7.23 -6.57 -2.11
C ILE A 20 -8.70 -6.38 -2.54
N THR A 21 -9.05 -5.15 -2.87
CA THR A 21 -10.42 -4.78 -3.26
C THR A 21 -10.54 -4.55 -4.77
N LYS A 22 -9.46 -4.15 -5.43
CA LYS A 22 -9.42 -3.93 -6.87
C LYS A 22 -7.99 -4.05 -7.39
N THR A 23 -7.85 -4.71 -8.53
CA THR A 23 -6.65 -4.63 -9.37
C THR A 23 -7.04 -4.09 -10.73
N THR A 24 -6.24 -3.20 -11.30
CA THR A 24 -6.52 -2.64 -12.63
C THR A 24 -5.22 -2.30 -13.32
N ARG A 25 -5.02 -2.83 -14.53
CA ARG A 25 -3.87 -2.45 -15.35
C ARG A 25 -3.85 -0.93 -15.53
N ARG A 26 -2.68 -0.31 -15.42
CA ARG A 26 -2.53 1.12 -15.62
C ARG A 26 -2.96 1.49 -17.06
N ALA A 27 -3.69 2.60 -17.21
CA ALA A 27 -4.25 3.02 -18.50
C ALA A 27 -3.17 3.39 -19.56
N SER A 28 -1.99 3.81 -19.11
CA SER A 28 -0.84 4.11 -19.96
C SER A 28 0.46 3.74 -19.23
N GLY A 29 1.41 3.17 -19.95
CA GLY A 29 2.63 2.57 -19.40
C GLY A 29 2.41 1.17 -18.83
N GLY A 30 3.43 0.64 -18.16
CA GLY A 30 3.36 -0.62 -17.44
C GLY A 30 2.71 -0.50 -16.05
N GLY A 31 2.59 -1.65 -15.40
CA GLY A 31 2.17 -1.77 -14.00
C GLY A 31 0.67 -1.96 -13.79
N THR A 32 0.33 -2.34 -12.56
CA THR A 32 -1.02 -2.64 -12.08
C THR A 32 -1.31 -1.79 -10.85
N TRP A 33 -2.41 -1.05 -10.88
CA TRP A 33 -2.96 -0.42 -9.69
C TRP A 33 -3.59 -1.49 -8.80
N VAL A 34 -3.21 -1.50 -7.54
CA VAL A 34 -3.68 -2.41 -6.51
C VAL A 34 -4.27 -1.57 -5.39
N CYS A 35 -5.58 -1.68 -5.21
CA CYS A 35 -6.31 -1.00 -4.14
C CYS A 35 -6.70 -2.03 -3.09
N GLY A 36 -6.58 -1.67 -1.81
CA GLY A 36 -6.92 -2.57 -0.73
C GLY A 36 -7.10 -1.90 0.62
N THR A 37 -7.33 -2.74 1.62
CA THR A 37 -7.35 -2.33 3.03
C THR A 37 -6.39 -3.18 3.84
N ILE A 38 -5.74 -2.57 4.83
CA ILE A 38 -4.84 -3.22 5.77
C ILE A 38 -4.77 -2.38 7.04
N ALA A 39 -4.78 -3.01 8.21
CA ALA A 39 -4.58 -2.35 9.48
C ALA A 39 -5.50 -1.11 9.70
N GLY A 40 -6.73 -1.12 9.17
CA GLY A 40 -7.70 -0.02 9.31
C GLY A 40 -7.42 1.17 8.38
N HIS A 41 -6.57 0.95 7.38
CA HIS A 41 -6.19 1.91 6.37
C HIS A 41 -6.64 1.42 4.99
N ARG A 42 -6.96 2.36 4.11
CA ARG A 42 -7.07 2.12 2.66
C ARG A 42 -5.71 2.38 2.05
N PHE A 43 -5.31 1.59 1.06
CA PHE A 43 -4.13 1.88 0.25
C PHE A 43 -4.43 1.76 -1.23
N ASP A 44 -3.72 2.56 -2.02
CA ASP A 44 -3.61 2.45 -3.46
C ASP A 44 -2.11 2.39 -3.82
N ALA A 45 -1.70 1.35 -4.52
CA ALA A 45 -0.32 1.12 -4.92
C ALA A 45 -0.21 0.87 -6.43
N LEU A 46 0.81 1.45 -7.08
CA LEU A 46 1.15 1.11 -8.47
C LEU A 46 2.35 0.18 -8.47
N VAL A 47 2.14 -1.06 -8.93
CA VAL A 47 3.08 -2.17 -8.78
C VAL A 47 3.51 -2.73 -10.14
N PHE A 48 4.78 -3.04 -10.30
CA PHE A 48 5.39 -3.53 -11.55
C PHE A 48 5.89 -4.98 -11.42
N PRO A 49 5.98 -5.73 -12.55
CA PRO A 49 6.52 -7.09 -12.52
C PRO A 49 8.04 -7.10 -12.28
N GLU A 50 8.74 -6.12 -12.85
CA GLU A 50 10.19 -5.94 -12.74
C GLU A 50 10.55 -4.66 -11.94
N HIS A 51 11.80 -4.59 -11.47
CA HIS A 51 12.36 -3.41 -10.82
C HIS A 51 12.45 -2.23 -11.78
N ALA A 52 12.38 -1.02 -11.23
CA ALA A 52 12.52 0.21 -11.99
C ALA A 52 13.95 0.36 -12.55
N GLU A 53 14.07 0.84 -13.79
CA GLU A 53 15.36 1.21 -14.37
C GLU A 53 16.05 2.34 -13.59
N CYS A 54 15.27 3.25 -13.00
CA CYS A 54 15.73 4.28 -12.09
C CYS A 54 15.32 3.90 -10.65
N PRO A 55 16.27 3.56 -9.76
CA PRO A 55 15.96 3.13 -8.39
C PRO A 55 15.15 4.14 -7.57
N GLU A 56 15.29 5.45 -7.83
CA GLU A 56 14.53 6.50 -7.12
C GLU A 56 13.03 6.45 -7.41
N TYR A 57 12.63 5.82 -8.51
CA TYR A 57 11.23 5.63 -8.86
C TYR A 57 10.59 4.45 -8.15
N GLU A 58 11.38 3.68 -7.41
CA GLU A 58 10.95 2.51 -6.66
C GLU A 58 11.02 2.80 -5.16
N LEU A 59 9.97 2.43 -4.44
CA LEU A 59 9.96 2.53 -3.00
C LEU A 59 10.82 1.40 -2.42
N GLY A 60 12.11 1.68 -2.21
CA GLY A 60 13.08 0.65 -1.83
C GLY A 60 13.29 -0.34 -2.97
N ASP A 61 13.24 -1.64 -2.67
CA ASP A 61 13.44 -2.74 -3.63
C ASP A 61 12.13 -3.55 -3.81
N SER A 62 11.00 -2.83 -3.91
CA SER A 62 9.65 -3.40 -3.80
C SER A 62 8.87 -3.53 -5.10
N ARG A 63 9.37 -2.99 -6.21
CA ARG A 63 8.64 -2.79 -7.48
C ARG A 63 7.37 -1.94 -7.36
N ILE A 64 7.25 -1.15 -6.29
CA ILE A 64 6.16 -0.19 -6.08
C ILE A 64 6.65 1.20 -6.48
N SER A 65 6.02 1.81 -7.49
CA SER A 65 6.40 3.16 -7.92
C SER A 65 5.56 4.28 -7.30
N LYS A 66 4.38 3.93 -6.78
CA LYS A 66 3.47 4.85 -6.09
C LYS A 66 2.78 4.13 -4.95
N LEU A 67 2.69 4.78 -3.80
CA LEU A 67 1.95 4.27 -2.64
C LEU A 67 1.25 5.42 -1.92
N TRP A 68 -0.06 5.31 -1.79
CA TRP A 68 -0.87 6.21 -0.99
C TRP A 68 -1.62 5.41 0.08
N VAL A 69 -1.58 5.88 1.32
CA VAL A 69 -2.26 5.23 2.46
C VAL A 69 -3.07 6.25 3.24
N GLU A 70 -4.34 5.93 3.49
CA GLU A 70 -5.30 6.75 4.22
C GLU A 70 -5.85 5.99 5.42
N ARG A 71 -5.85 6.64 6.59
CA ARG A 71 -6.57 6.11 7.76
C ARG A 71 -8.07 6.23 7.55
N MET A 72 -8.77 5.10 7.61
CA MET A 72 -10.21 5.07 7.31
C MET A 72 -11.07 5.79 8.35
N ALA A 73 -10.59 5.93 9.59
CA ALA A 73 -11.33 6.51 10.70
C ALA A 73 -11.61 8.02 10.53
N ASP A 74 -10.67 8.75 9.94
CA ASP A 74 -10.68 10.21 9.83
C ASP A 74 -10.30 10.73 8.43
N LYS A 75 -10.02 9.84 7.47
CA LYS A 75 -9.65 10.18 6.08
C LYS A 75 -8.32 10.93 5.95
N THR A 76 -7.48 10.83 6.96
CA THR A 76 -6.14 11.43 6.92
C THR A 76 -5.22 10.60 6.05
N THR A 77 -4.56 11.24 5.08
CA THR A 77 -3.41 10.64 4.38
C THR A 77 -2.26 10.51 5.37
N VAL A 78 -1.74 9.29 5.54
CA VAL A 78 -0.65 8.97 6.49
C VAL A 78 0.62 8.47 5.80
N VAL A 79 0.55 8.21 4.49
CA VAL A 79 1.68 7.90 3.60
C VAL A 79 1.34 8.42 2.21
N ASN A 80 2.28 9.08 1.53
CA ASN A 80 2.21 9.34 0.10
C ASN A 80 3.62 9.29 -0.51
N PHE A 81 3.80 8.38 -1.46
CA PHE A 81 5.01 8.22 -2.26
C PHE A 81 4.61 8.23 -3.74
N ASP A 82 5.19 9.12 -4.53
CA ASP A 82 5.05 9.18 -5.99
C ASP A 82 6.42 9.36 -6.62
N ARG A 83 7.21 8.27 -6.67
CA ARG A 83 8.61 8.29 -7.14
C ARG A 83 9.47 9.27 -6.35
N GLY A 84 9.24 9.29 -5.04
CA GLY A 84 9.70 10.30 -4.10
C GLY A 84 8.70 10.48 -2.97
N TRP A 85 9.18 10.83 -1.78
CA TRP A 85 8.32 11.02 -0.62
C TRP A 85 7.62 12.39 -0.66
N ASP A 86 6.31 12.39 -0.90
CA ASP A 86 5.45 13.56 -0.66
C ASP A 86 5.05 13.64 0.82
N HIS A 87 4.81 12.48 1.44
CA HIS A 87 4.46 12.35 2.85
C HIS A 87 5.03 11.06 3.42
N LEU A 88 6.06 11.19 4.24
CA LEU A 88 6.65 10.08 5.01
C LEU A 88 5.60 9.44 5.93
N PRO A 89 5.81 8.18 6.37
CA PRO A 89 4.89 7.52 7.29
C PRO A 89 4.66 8.35 8.57
N ALA A 90 3.42 8.79 8.78
CA ALA A 90 3.08 9.73 9.84
C ALA A 90 3.19 9.16 11.27
N ASN A 91 3.27 7.84 11.42
CA ASN A 91 3.32 7.14 12.71
C ASN A 91 3.84 5.69 12.56
N PRO A 92 4.14 4.98 13.66
CA PRO A 92 4.67 3.62 13.60
C PRO A 92 3.75 2.60 12.91
N THR A 93 2.43 2.81 12.91
CA THR A 93 1.51 1.90 12.21
C THR A 93 1.64 2.10 10.69
N ALA A 94 1.68 3.35 10.23
CA ALA A 94 1.90 3.69 8.84
C ALA A 94 3.25 3.13 8.34
N ALA A 95 4.31 3.21 9.15
CA ALA A 95 5.62 2.66 8.81
C ALA A 95 5.55 1.13 8.60
N LYS A 96 4.91 0.41 9.53
CA LYS A 96 4.74 -1.05 9.38
C LYS A 96 3.86 -1.45 8.20
N ILE A 97 2.87 -0.64 7.83
CA ILE A 97 2.07 -0.87 6.61
C ILE A 97 2.96 -0.75 5.37
N VAL A 98 3.81 0.28 5.31
CA VAL A 98 4.79 0.43 4.23
C VAL A 98 5.69 -0.80 4.18
N ASP A 99 6.33 -1.17 5.29
CA ASP A 99 7.24 -2.32 5.36
C ASP A 99 6.56 -3.62 4.89
N PHE A 100 5.30 -3.85 5.31
CA PHE A 100 4.55 -5.04 4.93
C PHE A 100 4.22 -5.06 3.43
N LEU A 101 3.77 -3.93 2.88
CA LEU A 101 3.41 -3.84 1.46
C LEU A 101 4.65 -3.94 0.57
N THR A 102 5.75 -3.28 0.94
CA THR A 102 7.00 -3.32 0.17
C THR A 102 7.65 -4.71 0.20
N ALA A 103 7.44 -5.49 1.26
CA ALA A 103 8.01 -6.84 1.38
C ALA A 103 7.35 -7.91 0.50
N GLY A 104 6.15 -7.68 -0.05
CA GLY A 104 5.47 -8.77 -0.77
C GLY A 104 4.28 -8.41 -1.67
N LEU A 105 3.87 -7.14 -1.78
CA LEU A 105 2.72 -6.81 -2.63
C LEU A 105 2.99 -7.12 -4.11
N ALA A 106 4.22 -6.92 -4.60
CA ALA A 106 4.56 -7.25 -5.98
C ALA A 106 4.53 -8.75 -6.26
N ASP A 107 5.06 -9.56 -5.34
CA ASP A 107 5.02 -11.02 -5.46
C ASP A 107 3.57 -11.54 -5.44
N LEU A 108 2.73 -10.98 -4.58
CA LEU A 108 1.31 -11.33 -4.53
C LEU A 108 0.57 -11.06 -5.86
N ILE A 109 1.01 -10.10 -6.66
CA ILE A 109 0.34 -9.71 -7.90
C ILE A 109 0.91 -10.43 -9.12
N TYR A 110 2.22 -10.64 -9.19
CA TYR A 110 2.89 -11.17 -10.38
C TYR A 110 3.41 -12.61 -10.24
N HIS A 111 3.40 -13.18 -9.03
CA HIS A 111 3.90 -14.53 -8.75
C HIS A 111 2.90 -15.42 -7.99
N ALA A 112 1.62 -15.03 -7.93
CA ALA A 112 0.53 -15.84 -7.38
C ALA A 112 -0.05 -16.85 -8.37
#